data_AF-A0A7V9JAS3-F1
#
_entry.id   AF-A0A7V9JAS3-F1
#
_cell.length_a   1.000
_cell.length_b   1.000
_cell.length_c   1.000
_cell.angle_alpha   90.00
_cell.angle_beta   90.00
_cell.angle_gamma   90.00
#
_symmetry.space_group_name_H-M   'P 1'
#
loop_
_entity.id
_entity.type
_entity.pdbx_description
1 polymer ?
#
loop_
_entity_poly.entity_id
_entity_poly.type
_entity_poly.pdbx_seq_one_letter_code
_entity_poly.pdbx_strand_id
1 'polypeptide(L)'
;MNLTPTRSEQRVVRAASADRRLRDLWAEIARSDGVPAVGPGVSVMAVGGYGRGELSPHSDLDVVLVARDNYDVGVLTELAKRLWYPLWDAKVSLDHAMRTESELRQVAADDLRVAFGLLDARHVAGDASLTMSSRTQLMADWRQGAKKRLPGMAKMTRERWARFGDLAHSTTPDLKEAHGGLRDVTDMRALLASWLVDIPSAELNRLTGDLLEIRDALQETTGRHSDRLVADYGAEVAQRLGLPDVQALRSRVVSTGRAIAHLASVSLRDVDWLLTPPRASGPRRPLLESITPGIAAHRGQVVLSERAAPQQDPQLALRAAAAAASRGLVLADSAAARLGRESLPLPEPWPQDARELLVRFIGSGPPLIDVWESLDQYGVVDVWLPEWRQVRHLAPQSAVHRFTVDRHLVQTCVEVASALSQVRRPDLLLLAALLHDIGKGKPGDHSEVGTPIA
;
A
#
# COMPACT_ATOMS: atom_id res chain seq x y z
N MET A 1 -27.02 -14.93 -21.87
CA MET A 1 -25.83 -15.34 -21.10
C MET A 1 -25.81 -14.46 -19.85
N ASN A 2 -26.21 -14.98 -18.69
CA ASN A 2 -26.08 -14.23 -17.43
C ASN A 2 -24.62 -14.31 -17.00
N LEU A 3 -23.86 -13.24 -17.24
CA LEU A 3 -22.50 -13.11 -16.73
C LEU A 3 -22.59 -13.09 -15.20
N THR A 4 -21.83 -13.96 -14.54
CA THR A 4 -21.73 -13.95 -13.07
C THR A 4 -21.05 -12.63 -12.68
N PRO A 5 -21.63 -11.83 -11.76
CA PRO A 5 -21.06 -10.55 -11.39
C PRO A 5 -19.67 -10.73 -10.80
N THR A 6 -18.75 -9.86 -11.21
CA THR A 6 -17.38 -9.78 -10.67
C THR A 6 -17.42 -9.51 -9.16
N ARG A 7 -16.36 -9.88 -8.42
CA ARG A 7 -16.29 -9.58 -6.98
C ARG A 7 -16.40 -8.09 -6.67
N SER A 8 -15.87 -7.23 -7.56
CA SER A 8 -16.03 -5.78 -7.46
C SER A 8 -17.49 -5.34 -7.53
N GLU A 9 -18.24 -5.84 -8.52
CA GLU A 9 -19.69 -5.59 -8.63
C GLU A 9 -20.44 -6.15 -7.42
N GLN A 10 -20.05 -7.31 -6.91
CA GLN A 10 -20.65 -7.90 -5.72
C GLN A 10 -20.45 -7.02 -4.47
N ARG A 11 -19.27 -6.40 -4.28
CA ARG A 11 -19.04 -5.45 -3.17
C ARG A 11 -19.99 -4.25 -3.26
N VAL A 12 -20.15 -3.67 -4.46
CA VAL A 12 -21.09 -2.57 -4.70
C VAL A 12 -22.53 -3.01 -4.41
N VAL A 13 -22.92 -4.20 -4.87
CA VAL A 13 -24.26 -4.75 -4.61
C VAL A 13 -24.48 -5.00 -3.12
N ARG A 14 -23.50 -5.54 -2.39
CA ARG A 14 -23.57 -5.73 -0.92
C ARG A 14 -23.75 -4.38 -0.22
N ALA A 15 -22.94 -3.38 -0.55
CA ALA A 15 -23.07 -2.03 0.00
C ALA A 15 -24.44 -1.40 -0.32
N ALA A 16 -24.93 -1.51 -1.55
CA ALA A 16 -26.24 -1.01 -1.95
C ALA A 16 -27.39 -1.76 -1.25
N SER A 17 -27.22 -3.05 -0.96
CA SER A 17 -28.19 -3.83 -0.18
C SER A 17 -28.24 -3.39 1.28
N ALA A 18 -27.07 -3.14 1.88
CA ALA A 18 -26.98 -2.57 3.23
C ALA A 18 -27.60 -1.17 3.30
N ASP A 19 -27.35 -0.33 2.29
CA ASP A 19 -27.97 0.99 2.16
C ASP A 19 -29.50 0.91 2.15
N ARG A 20 -30.06 0.04 1.29
CA ARG A 20 -31.52 -0.15 1.21
C ARG A 20 -32.08 -0.58 2.55
N ARG A 21 -31.45 -1.56 3.19
CA ARG A 21 -31.89 -2.04 4.51
C ARG A 21 -31.91 -0.93 5.56
N LEU A 22 -30.86 -0.11 5.63
CA LEU A 22 -30.80 1.03 6.56
C LEU A 22 -31.84 2.10 6.23
N ARG A 23 -32.08 2.40 4.94
CA ARG A 23 -33.12 3.34 4.51
C ARG A 23 -34.53 2.84 4.80
N ASP A 24 -34.79 1.55 4.62
CA ASP A 24 -36.08 0.94 4.88
C ASP A 24 -36.39 0.97 6.38
N LEU A 25 -35.42 0.61 7.24
CA LEU A 25 -35.52 0.75 8.69
C LEU A 25 -35.75 2.22 9.11
N TRP A 26 -35.00 3.15 8.51
CA TRP A 26 -35.20 4.58 8.76
C TRP A 26 -36.63 5.03 8.42
N ALA A 27 -37.14 4.61 7.26
CA ALA A 27 -38.49 4.95 6.80
C ALA A 27 -39.60 4.29 7.63
N GLU A 28 -39.36 3.11 8.18
CA GLU A 28 -40.27 2.45 9.14
C GLU A 28 -40.33 3.22 10.46
N ILE A 29 -39.17 3.62 11.01
CA ILE A 29 -39.11 4.41 12.23
C ILE A 29 -39.78 5.77 12.04
N ALA A 30 -39.55 6.42 10.89
CA ALA A 30 -40.17 7.71 10.58
C ALA A 30 -41.70 7.66 10.47
N ARG A 31 -42.28 6.48 10.20
CA ARG A 31 -43.73 6.26 10.13
C ARG A 31 -44.35 5.75 11.43
N SER A 32 -43.53 5.37 12.41
CA SER A 32 -44.01 4.75 13.65
C SER A 32 -44.50 5.81 14.64
N ASP A 33 -45.68 5.58 15.23
CA ASP A 33 -46.21 6.44 16.29
C ASP A 33 -45.31 6.41 17.54
N GLY A 34 -45.14 7.56 18.20
CA GLY A 34 -44.43 7.67 19.48
C GLY A 34 -42.94 8.00 19.42
N VAL A 35 -42.38 8.27 18.23
CA VAL A 35 -41.06 8.93 18.08
C VAL A 35 -41.34 10.34 17.57
N PRO A 36 -40.76 11.42 18.15
CA PRO A 36 -40.89 12.74 17.54
C PRO A 36 -40.37 12.64 16.11
N ALA A 37 -41.15 13.17 15.16
CA ALA A 37 -40.95 12.98 13.73
C ALA A 37 -39.47 12.98 13.38
N VAL A 38 -39.01 11.88 12.78
CA VAL A 38 -37.64 11.74 12.29
C VAL A 38 -37.40 12.90 11.32
N GLY A 39 -36.80 13.96 11.85
CA GLY A 39 -36.84 15.29 11.26
C GLY A 39 -35.46 15.74 10.76
N PRO A 40 -35.36 16.99 10.25
CA PRO A 40 -34.08 17.58 9.92
C PRO A 40 -33.16 17.59 11.15
N GLY A 41 -31.85 17.44 10.93
CA GLY A 41 -30.85 17.50 11.99
C GLY A 41 -30.38 16.15 12.56
N VAL A 42 -30.73 15.01 11.94
CA VAL A 42 -30.11 13.71 12.23
C VAL A 42 -29.90 12.90 10.94
N SER A 43 -28.77 12.20 10.83
CA SER A 43 -28.40 11.44 9.64
C SER A 43 -27.56 10.20 9.94
N VAL A 44 -27.75 9.16 9.14
CA VAL A 44 -26.96 7.94 9.13
C VAL A 44 -25.92 8.05 8.00
N MET A 45 -24.64 7.91 8.36
CA MET A 45 -23.51 7.90 7.42
C MET A 45 -22.81 6.54 7.45
N ALA A 46 -22.48 6.00 6.28
CA ALA A 46 -21.53 4.90 6.14
C ALA A 46 -20.11 5.47 6.13
N VAL A 47 -19.16 4.79 6.77
CA VAL A 47 -17.75 5.23 6.85
C VAL A 47 -16.80 4.10 6.42
N GLY A 48 -15.52 4.41 6.24
CA GLY A 48 -14.51 3.40 5.90
C GLY A 48 -14.85 2.58 4.63
N GLY A 49 -14.63 1.27 4.69
CA GLY A 49 -14.86 0.37 3.55
C GLY A 49 -16.32 0.36 3.08
N TYR A 50 -17.29 0.47 4.01
CA TYR A 50 -18.70 0.58 3.66
C TYR A 50 -19.03 1.95 3.03
N GLY A 51 -18.43 3.03 3.54
CA GLY A 51 -18.53 4.37 2.97
C GLY A 51 -18.05 4.41 1.51
N ARG A 52 -16.98 3.69 1.18
CA ARG A 52 -16.43 3.57 -0.18
C ARG A 52 -17.17 2.58 -1.10
N GLY A 53 -18.12 1.80 -0.58
CA GLY A 53 -18.81 0.76 -1.35
C GLY A 53 -17.96 -0.50 -1.59
N GLU A 54 -16.93 -0.72 -0.77
CA GLU A 54 -15.95 -1.81 -0.87
C GLU A 54 -16.26 -2.96 0.11
N LEU A 55 -17.54 -3.28 0.32
CA LEU A 55 -17.96 -4.21 1.37
C LEU A 55 -17.65 -5.68 1.01
N SER A 56 -16.57 -6.22 1.58
CA SER A 56 -16.24 -7.66 1.51
C SER A 56 -17.31 -8.56 2.16
N PRO A 57 -17.39 -9.86 1.81
CA PRO A 57 -18.46 -10.77 2.23
C PRO A 57 -18.77 -10.81 3.73
N HIS A 58 -17.74 -10.71 4.56
CA HIS A 58 -17.84 -10.78 6.02
C HIS A 58 -17.27 -9.53 6.71
N SER A 59 -17.26 -8.38 6.02
CA SER A 59 -16.92 -7.09 6.64
C SER A 59 -18.08 -6.55 7.47
N ASP A 60 -17.74 -5.83 8.53
CA ASP A 60 -18.69 -5.10 9.35
C ASP A 60 -19.30 -3.92 8.56
N LEU A 61 -20.52 -3.54 8.91
CA LEU A 61 -21.10 -2.28 8.48
C LEU A 61 -20.61 -1.18 9.42
N ASP A 62 -19.69 -0.34 8.97
CA ASP A 62 -19.23 0.82 9.74
C ASP A 62 -20.19 2.00 9.54
N VAL A 63 -20.93 2.39 10.58
CA VAL A 63 -22.01 3.38 10.50
C VAL A 63 -21.91 4.42 11.61
N VAL A 64 -22.14 5.70 11.28
CA VAL A 64 -22.23 6.78 12.27
C VAL A 64 -23.60 7.43 12.18
N LEU A 65 -24.32 7.44 13.30
CA LEU A 65 -25.52 8.26 13.49
C LEU A 65 -25.09 9.63 14.03
N VAL A 66 -25.24 10.66 13.20
CA VAL A 66 -24.82 12.02 13.51
C VAL A 66 -26.05 12.90 13.69
N ALA A 67 -26.07 13.71 14.75
CA ALA A 67 -27.11 14.69 15.00
C ALA A 67 -26.55 16.11 15.15
N ARG A 68 -27.41 17.13 15.02
CA ARG A 68 -27.08 18.51 15.39
C ARG A 68 -26.80 18.59 16.89
N ASP A 69 -26.00 19.57 17.31
CA ASP A 69 -25.61 19.71 18.72
C ASP A 69 -26.80 19.95 19.67
N ASN A 70 -27.87 20.56 19.17
CA ASN A 70 -29.09 20.83 19.93
C ASN A 70 -30.16 19.73 19.80
N TYR A 71 -29.82 18.59 19.21
CA TYR A 71 -30.76 17.48 19.04
C TYR A 71 -31.03 16.78 20.38
N ASP A 72 -32.27 16.38 20.62
CA ASP A 72 -32.65 15.72 21.88
C ASP A 72 -31.96 14.35 22.03
N VAL A 73 -31.20 14.19 23.11
CA VAL A 73 -30.40 12.98 23.38
C VAL A 73 -31.28 11.75 23.63
N GLY A 74 -32.44 11.93 24.26
CA GLY A 74 -33.40 10.85 24.50
C GLY A 74 -33.97 10.33 23.20
N VAL A 75 -34.36 11.23 22.30
CA VAL A 75 -34.83 10.90 20.94
C VAL A 75 -33.74 10.20 20.15
N LEU A 76 -32.51 10.72 20.17
CA LEU A 76 -31.39 10.14 19.44
C LEU A 76 -31.07 8.71 19.92
N THR A 77 -31.13 8.49 21.24
CA THR A 77 -30.89 7.18 21.86
C THR A 77 -31.98 6.18 21.45
N GLU A 78 -33.25 6.58 21.46
CA GLU A 78 -34.34 5.70 21.02
C GLU A 78 -34.28 5.41 19.51
N LEU A 79 -33.92 6.40 18.69
CA LEU A 79 -33.68 6.21 17.27
C LEU A 79 -32.53 5.21 17.03
N ALA A 80 -31.41 5.34 17.75
CA ALA A 80 -30.29 4.42 17.67
C ALA A 80 -30.72 2.98 18.00
N LYS A 81 -31.45 2.76 19.11
CA LYS A 81 -31.94 1.41 19.47
C LYS A 81 -32.81 0.80 18.36
N ARG A 82 -33.75 1.59 17.82
CA ARG A 82 -34.65 1.12 16.75
C ARG A 82 -33.93 0.86 15.43
N LEU A 83 -32.81 1.53 15.16
CA LEU A 83 -31.97 1.25 14.00
C LEU A 83 -31.09 0.01 14.20
N TRP A 84 -30.46 -0.14 15.36
CA TRP A 84 -29.42 -1.14 15.58
C TRP A 84 -29.95 -2.51 15.99
N TYR A 85 -30.97 -2.58 16.85
CA TYR A 85 -31.49 -3.86 17.35
C TYR A 85 -31.97 -4.78 16.21
N PRO A 86 -32.74 -4.30 15.21
CA PRO A 86 -33.14 -5.14 14.07
C PRO A 86 -31.98 -5.65 13.21
N LEU A 87 -30.84 -4.94 13.20
CA LEU A 87 -29.63 -5.39 12.50
C LEU A 87 -28.93 -6.50 13.30
N TRP A 88 -28.80 -6.35 14.61
CA TRP A 88 -28.22 -7.37 15.48
C TRP A 88 -29.06 -8.64 15.57
N ASP A 89 -30.40 -8.52 15.64
CA ASP A 89 -31.31 -9.66 15.65
C ASP A 89 -31.18 -10.50 14.36
N ALA A 90 -30.88 -9.83 13.26
CA ALA A 90 -30.59 -10.48 11.98
C ALA A 90 -29.11 -10.88 11.81
N LYS A 91 -28.31 -10.81 12.88
CA LYS A 91 -26.88 -11.16 12.92
C LYS A 91 -26.03 -10.39 11.92
N VAL A 92 -26.41 -9.16 11.60
CA VAL A 92 -25.57 -8.26 10.81
C VAL A 92 -24.43 -7.79 11.69
N SER A 93 -23.20 -7.95 11.20
CA SER A 93 -22.02 -7.41 11.86
C SER A 93 -21.98 -5.90 11.66
N LEU A 94 -22.01 -5.15 12.77
CA LEU A 94 -22.20 -3.70 12.78
C LEU A 94 -21.17 -3.07 13.73
N ASP A 95 -20.33 -2.18 13.21
CA ASP A 95 -19.56 -1.22 14.01
C ASP A 95 -20.26 0.13 13.90
N HIS A 96 -20.62 0.73 15.04
CA HIS A 96 -21.45 1.92 15.04
C HIS A 96 -21.04 2.94 16.10
N ALA A 97 -21.27 4.21 15.77
CA ALA A 97 -21.12 5.31 16.71
C ALA A 97 -22.32 6.26 16.62
N MET A 98 -22.66 6.87 17.76
CA MET A 98 -23.64 7.95 17.86
C MET A 98 -22.89 9.20 18.31
N ARG A 99 -23.02 10.30 17.57
CA ARG A 99 -22.29 11.55 17.81
C ARG A 99 -23.14 12.78 17.49
N THR A 100 -22.92 13.89 18.19
CA THR A 100 -23.29 15.20 17.65
C THR A 100 -22.28 15.67 16.59
N GLU A 101 -22.58 16.75 15.86
CA GLU A 101 -21.66 17.31 14.88
C GLU A 101 -20.36 17.85 15.52
N SER A 102 -20.45 18.44 16.72
CA SER A 102 -19.27 18.87 17.49
C SER A 102 -18.46 17.69 18.01
N GLU A 103 -19.12 16.65 18.55
CA GLU A 103 -18.45 15.44 19.01
C GLU A 103 -17.76 14.70 17.86
N LEU A 104 -18.41 14.62 16.69
CA LEU A 104 -17.83 14.00 15.50
C LEU A 104 -16.54 14.70 15.07
N ARG A 105 -16.55 16.03 15.03
CA ARG A 105 -15.36 16.86 14.75
C ARG A 105 -14.28 16.67 15.80
N GLN A 106 -14.64 16.62 17.08
CA GLN A 106 -13.71 16.45 18.20
C GLN A 106 -13.00 15.09 18.13
N VAL A 107 -13.74 14.00 17.98
CA VAL A 107 -13.16 12.66 17.88
C VAL A 107 -12.28 12.53 16.64
N ALA A 108 -12.65 13.14 15.51
CA ALA A 108 -11.81 13.19 14.32
C ALA A 108 -10.53 14.03 14.51
N ALA A 109 -10.51 14.95 15.47
CA ALA A 109 -9.33 15.72 15.82
C ALA A 109 -8.39 14.95 16.75
N ASP A 110 -8.95 14.16 17.67
CA ASP A 110 -8.22 13.45 18.72
C ASP A 110 -7.71 12.06 18.28
N ASP A 111 -8.43 11.38 17.38
CA ASP A 111 -8.07 10.03 16.91
C ASP A 111 -7.91 9.98 15.38
N LEU A 112 -6.67 9.76 14.93
CA LEU A 112 -6.33 9.63 13.52
C LEU A 112 -7.05 8.47 12.83
N ARG A 113 -7.28 7.34 13.52
CA ARG A 113 -7.93 6.18 12.91
C ARG A 113 -9.39 6.47 12.61
N VAL A 114 -10.06 7.15 13.53
CA VAL A 114 -11.45 7.61 13.33
C VAL A 114 -11.48 8.67 12.24
N ALA A 115 -10.53 9.62 12.24
CA ALA A 115 -10.42 10.64 11.21
C ALA A 115 -10.36 10.00 9.80
N PHE A 116 -9.54 8.97 9.60
CA PHE A 116 -9.38 8.33 8.28
C PHE A 116 -10.66 7.67 7.81
N GLY A 117 -11.38 6.97 8.69
CA GLY A 117 -12.68 6.37 8.35
C GLY A 117 -13.73 7.43 7.97
N LEU A 118 -13.73 8.56 8.68
CA LEU A 118 -14.65 9.68 8.44
C LEU A 118 -14.36 10.45 7.14
N LEU A 119 -13.14 10.38 6.61
CA LEU A 119 -12.83 10.94 5.29
C LEU A 119 -13.64 10.25 4.17
N ASP A 120 -14.02 8.99 4.38
CA ASP A 120 -14.84 8.19 3.48
C ASP A 120 -16.35 8.27 3.78
N ALA A 121 -16.77 9.18 4.67
CA ALA A 121 -18.17 9.29 5.07
C ALA A 121 -19.08 9.49 3.86
N ARG A 122 -20.17 8.73 3.80
CA ARG A 122 -21.17 8.75 2.72
C ARG A 122 -22.57 8.72 3.32
N HIS A 123 -23.46 9.53 2.77
CA HIS A 123 -24.85 9.59 3.23
C HIS A 123 -25.58 8.27 2.94
N VAL A 124 -26.30 7.75 3.95
CA VAL A 124 -27.16 6.58 3.82
C VAL A 124 -28.63 6.96 3.98
N ALA A 125 -28.99 7.62 5.10
CA ALA A 125 -30.36 8.00 5.42
C ALA A 125 -30.44 9.26 6.30
N GLY A 126 -31.63 9.85 6.41
CA GLY A 126 -31.90 11.05 7.21
C GLY A 126 -31.55 12.36 6.50
N ASP A 127 -31.07 13.35 7.25
CA ASP A 127 -30.75 14.69 6.75
C ASP A 127 -29.46 14.70 5.90
N ALA A 128 -29.63 14.72 4.57
CA ALA A 128 -28.53 14.80 3.63
C ALA A 128 -27.72 16.10 3.77
N SER A 129 -28.33 17.21 4.19
CA SER A 129 -27.64 18.49 4.39
C SER A 129 -26.66 18.42 5.56
N LEU A 130 -27.04 17.72 6.64
CA LEU A 130 -26.15 17.45 7.77
C LEU A 130 -24.95 16.65 7.30
N THR A 131 -25.16 15.54 6.58
CA THR A 131 -24.05 14.75 6.01
C THR A 131 -23.11 15.58 5.15
N MET A 132 -23.65 16.36 4.21
CA MET A 132 -22.83 17.18 3.34
C MET A 132 -22.02 18.23 4.11
N SER A 133 -22.65 18.87 5.11
CA SER A 133 -21.98 19.86 5.95
C SER A 133 -20.87 19.23 6.80
N SER A 134 -21.12 18.11 7.46
CA SER A 134 -20.12 17.38 8.27
C SER A 134 -18.94 16.90 7.43
N ARG A 135 -19.18 16.31 6.25
CA ARG A 135 -18.12 15.88 5.33
C ARG A 135 -17.22 17.02 4.89
N THR A 136 -17.83 18.14 4.48
CA THR A 136 -17.11 19.34 4.04
C THR A 136 -16.22 19.87 5.16
N GLN A 137 -16.79 19.92 6.36
CA GLN A 137 -16.13 20.36 7.58
C GLN A 137 -14.95 19.46 7.98
N LEU A 138 -15.15 18.14 8.04
CA LEU A 138 -14.11 17.16 8.37
C LEU A 138 -12.94 17.20 7.37
N MET A 139 -13.24 17.35 6.08
CA MET A 139 -12.22 17.52 5.03
C MET A 139 -11.42 18.81 5.20
N ALA A 140 -12.10 19.93 5.50
CA ALA A 140 -11.44 21.20 5.75
C ALA A 140 -10.51 21.10 6.98
N ASP A 141 -10.99 20.53 8.09
CA ASP A 141 -10.20 20.35 9.30
C ASP A 141 -9.00 19.42 9.08
N TRP A 142 -9.19 18.32 8.32
CA TRP A 142 -8.10 17.41 7.95
C TRP A 142 -6.99 18.12 7.19
N ARG A 143 -7.34 18.89 6.16
CA ARG A 143 -6.37 19.65 5.35
C ARG A 143 -5.66 20.73 6.16
N GLN A 144 -6.41 21.50 6.95
CA GLN A 144 -5.84 22.56 7.79
C GLN A 144 -4.90 22.00 8.87
N GLY A 145 -5.28 20.86 9.47
CA GLY A 145 -4.52 20.19 10.52
C GLY A 145 -3.42 19.24 10.02
N ALA A 146 -3.33 18.99 8.71
CA ALA A 146 -2.53 17.89 8.13
C ALA A 146 -1.08 17.90 8.64
N LYS A 147 -0.35 19.02 8.49
CA LYS A 147 1.06 19.10 8.93
C LYS A 147 1.29 18.77 10.41
N LYS A 148 0.29 19.01 11.27
CA LYS A 148 0.36 18.64 12.70
C LYS A 148 0.04 17.16 12.95
N ARG A 149 -0.79 16.56 12.10
CA ARG A 149 -1.27 15.17 12.19
C ARG A 149 -0.34 14.15 11.51
N LEU A 150 0.33 14.55 10.42
CA LEU A 150 1.22 13.68 9.65
C LEU A 150 2.35 13.03 10.47
N PRO A 151 3.01 13.69 11.43
CA PRO A 151 4.00 13.03 12.28
C PRO A 151 3.42 11.85 13.07
N GLY A 152 2.21 12.03 13.62
CA GLY A 152 1.49 10.99 14.36
C GLY A 152 1.08 9.83 13.46
N MET A 153 0.60 10.13 12.24
CA MET A 153 0.29 9.11 11.24
C MET A 153 1.55 8.32 10.84
N ALA A 154 2.64 9.00 10.48
CA ALA A 154 3.88 8.35 10.06
C ALA A 154 4.48 7.46 11.17
N LYS A 155 4.36 7.88 12.45
CA LYS A 155 4.71 7.05 13.60
C LYS A 155 3.82 5.81 13.69
N MET A 156 2.50 5.99 13.67
CA MET A 156 1.52 4.88 13.75
C MET A 156 1.73 3.85 12.62
N THR A 157 1.98 4.32 11.39
CA THR A 157 2.22 3.45 10.24
C THR A 157 3.50 2.63 10.41
N ARG A 158 4.63 3.24 10.82
CA ARG A 158 5.88 2.49 11.07
C ARG A 158 5.77 1.51 12.23
N GLU A 159 5.08 1.87 13.32
CA GLU A 159 4.82 0.96 14.44
C GLU A 159 3.99 -0.24 14.00
N ARG A 160 2.98 -0.02 13.13
CA ARG A 160 2.21 -1.12 12.52
C ARG A 160 3.09 -2.01 11.65
N TRP A 161 3.93 -1.44 10.77
CA TRP A 161 4.85 -2.22 9.95
C TRP A 161 5.81 -3.07 10.80
N ALA A 162 6.37 -2.51 11.87
CA ALA A 162 7.25 -3.25 12.78
C ALA A 162 6.54 -4.40 13.49
N ARG A 163 5.24 -4.26 13.79
CA ARG A 163 4.43 -5.28 14.48
C ARG A 163 3.96 -6.39 13.55
N PHE A 164 3.51 -6.06 12.34
CA PHE A 164 2.87 -7.01 11.43
C PHE A 164 3.82 -7.55 10.35
N GLY A 165 4.94 -6.87 10.10
CA GLY A 165 5.89 -7.22 9.05
C GLY A 165 5.36 -6.91 7.64
N ASP A 166 6.07 -7.43 6.64
CA ASP A 166 5.74 -7.24 5.22
C ASP A 166 4.77 -8.31 4.72
N LEU A 167 3.71 -7.88 4.04
CA LEU A 167 2.73 -8.77 3.41
C LEU A 167 3.42 -9.72 2.41
N ALA A 168 4.36 -9.18 1.63
CA ALA A 168 5.10 -9.87 0.59
C ALA A 168 6.06 -10.94 1.09
N HIS A 169 6.44 -10.91 2.36
CA HIS A 169 7.45 -11.81 2.93
C HIS A 169 6.90 -12.61 4.12
N SER A 170 5.60 -12.54 4.36
CA SER A 170 4.95 -13.31 5.41
C SER A 170 4.57 -14.70 4.92
N THR A 171 4.83 -15.72 5.73
CA THR A 171 4.33 -17.08 5.51
C THR A 171 2.82 -17.17 5.66
N THR A 172 2.24 -16.29 6.48
CA THR A 172 0.79 -16.11 6.66
C THR A 172 0.46 -14.64 6.41
N PRO A 173 0.30 -14.21 5.13
CA PRO A 173 0.04 -12.82 4.78
C PRO A 173 -1.19 -12.26 5.49
N ASP A 174 -1.03 -11.12 6.16
CA ASP A 174 -2.12 -10.33 6.72
C ASP A 174 -2.49 -9.24 5.71
N LEU A 175 -3.61 -9.43 5.00
CA LEU A 175 -4.05 -8.58 3.90
C LEU A 175 -4.47 -7.19 4.35
N LYS A 176 -4.66 -6.97 5.67
CA LYS A 176 -5.16 -5.73 6.22
C LYS A 176 -4.05 -4.93 6.88
N GLU A 177 -3.36 -5.49 7.87
CA GLU A 177 -2.50 -4.73 8.77
C GLU A 177 -1.02 -4.71 8.37
N ALA A 178 -0.54 -5.69 7.59
CA ALA A 178 0.86 -5.77 7.19
C ALA A 178 1.30 -4.58 6.30
N HIS A 179 2.61 -4.36 6.19
CA HIS A 179 3.18 -3.44 5.21
C HIS A 179 2.90 -3.96 3.79
N GLY A 180 2.23 -3.15 2.97
CA GLY A 180 1.64 -3.54 1.69
C GLY A 180 0.16 -3.95 1.79
N GLY A 181 -0.47 -3.83 2.97
CA GLY A 181 -1.86 -4.21 3.22
C GLY A 181 -2.89 -3.10 2.99
N LEU A 182 -4.18 -3.41 3.16
CA LEU A 182 -5.29 -2.46 3.00
C LEU A 182 -5.23 -1.27 3.97
N ARG A 183 -4.55 -1.40 5.10
CA ARG A 183 -4.35 -0.29 6.03
C ARG A 183 -3.39 0.76 5.48
N ASP A 184 -2.36 0.35 4.71
CA ASP A 184 -1.50 1.30 3.99
C ASP A 184 -2.29 2.06 2.92
N VAL A 185 -3.21 1.39 2.23
CA VAL A 185 -4.13 2.06 1.29
C VAL A 185 -4.96 3.13 2.01
N THR A 186 -5.47 2.82 3.22
CA THR A 186 -6.24 3.78 4.01
C THR A 186 -5.39 4.99 4.41
N ASP A 187 -4.17 4.76 4.89
CA ASP A 187 -3.21 5.82 5.26
C ASP A 187 -2.86 6.69 4.04
N MET A 188 -2.60 6.07 2.87
CA MET A 188 -2.32 6.78 1.61
C MET A 188 -3.52 7.59 1.08
N ARG A 189 -4.75 7.09 1.24
CA ARG A 189 -5.96 7.87 0.88
C ARG A 189 -6.11 9.10 1.78
N ALA A 190 -5.80 8.99 3.07
CA ALA A 190 -5.78 10.13 3.98
C ALA A 190 -4.69 11.15 3.59
N LEU A 191 -3.51 10.68 3.18
CA LEU A 191 -2.45 11.54 2.62
C LEU A 191 -2.90 12.27 1.35
N LEU A 192 -3.49 11.55 0.39
CA LEU A 192 -4.06 12.15 -0.81
C LEU A 192 -5.09 13.23 -0.50
N ALA A 193 -5.97 12.98 0.48
CA ALA A 193 -6.97 13.95 0.93
C ALA A 193 -6.35 15.22 1.54
N SER A 194 -5.10 15.15 2.01
CA SER A 194 -4.37 16.27 2.60
C SER A 194 -3.76 17.23 1.57
N TRP A 195 -3.63 16.81 0.30
CA TRP A 195 -2.96 17.56 -0.79
C TRP A 195 -1.49 17.92 -0.55
N LEU A 196 -0.79 17.22 0.36
CA LEU A 196 0.61 17.52 0.68
C LEU A 196 1.60 16.62 -0.06
N VAL A 197 1.14 15.44 -0.49
CA VAL A 197 1.94 14.43 -1.17
C VAL A 197 1.15 13.99 -2.41
N ASP A 198 1.86 13.75 -3.51
CA ASP A 198 1.27 13.21 -4.72
C ASP A 198 1.39 11.69 -4.72
N ILE A 199 0.29 10.99 -4.93
CA ILE A 199 0.25 9.52 -4.97
C ILE A 199 -0.52 9.13 -6.24
N PRO A 200 0.03 8.25 -7.10
CA PRO A 200 -0.63 7.79 -8.32
C PRO A 200 -1.98 7.11 -8.05
N SER A 201 -3.06 7.88 -8.04
CA SER A 201 -4.38 7.42 -7.58
C SER A 201 -4.95 6.27 -8.41
N ALA A 202 -4.69 6.25 -9.72
CA ALA A 202 -5.11 5.17 -10.60
C ALA A 202 -4.43 3.83 -10.24
N GLU A 203 -3.12 3.88 -9.96
CA GLU A 203 -2.36 2.71 -9.56
C GLU A 203 -2.75 2.22 -8.16
N LEU A 204 -2.89 3.14 -7.21
CA LEU A 204 -3.38 2.83 -5.86
C LEU A 204 -4.75 2.14 -5.91
N ASN A 205 -5.69 2.65 -6.72
CA ASN A 205 -7.01 2.05 -6.88
C ASN A 205 -6.94 0.65 -7.53
N ARG A 206 -6.10 0.45 -8.54
CA ARG A 206 -5.89 -0.86 -9.17
C ARG A 206 -5.37 -1.88 -8.15
N LEU A 207 -4.31 -1.53 -7.42
CA LEU A 207 -3.69 -2.38 -6.40
C LEU A 207 -4.66 -2.68 -5.24
N THR A 208 -5.47 -1.70 -4.84
CA THR A 208 -6.54 -1.88 -3.86
C THR A 208 -7.56 -2.92 -4.35
N GLY A 209 -7.97 -2.81 -5.62
CA GLY A 209 -8.87 -3.76 -6.26
C GLY A 209 -8.32 -5.19 -6.25
N ASP A 210 -7.07 -5.36 -6.63
CA ASP A 210 -6.36 -6.66 -6.61
C ASP A 210 -6.35 -7.27 -5.19
N LEU A 211 -6.01 -6.47 -4.17
CA LEU A 211 -5.93 -6.96 -2.80
C LEU A 211 -7.33 -7.27 -2.21
N LEU A 212 -8.35 -6.47 -2.56
CA LEU A 212 -9.74 -6.73 -2.18
C LEU A 212 -10.28 -8.00 -2.84
N GLU A 213 -9.91 -8.31 -4.08
CA GLU A 213 -10.28 -9.58 -4.72
C GLU A 213 -9.74 -10.78 -3.94
N ILE A 214 -8.47 -10.72 -3.51
CA ILE A 214 -7.84 -11.77 -2.70
C ILE A 214 -8.57 -11.90 -1.35
N ARG A 215 -8.85 -10.77 -0.69
CA ARG A 215 -9.56 -10.76 0.59
C ARG A 215 -10.98 -11.33 0.48
N ASP A 216 -11.71 -10.97 -0.57
CA ASP A 216 -13.06 -11.49 -0.80
C ASP A 216 -13.05 -13.00 -1.03
N ALA A 217 -12.11 -13.51 -1.85
CA ALA A 217 -11.96 -14.95 -2.07
C ALA A 217 -11.57 -15.69 -0.78
N LEU A 218 -10.73 -15.10 0.07
CA LEU A 218 -10.40 -15.65 1.39
C LEU A 218 -11.63 -15.68 2.30
N GLN A 219 -12.39 -14.61 2.39
CA GLN A 219 -13.59 -14.55 3.22
C GLN A 219 -14.67 -15.52 2.74
N GLU A 220 -14.89 -15.63 1.43
CA GLU A 220 -15.78 -16.64 0.82
C GLU A 220 -15.34 -18.08 1.14
N THR A 221 -14.04 -18.35 1.16
CA THR A 221 -13.46 -19.66 1.49
C THR A 221 -13.65 -19.99 2.97
N THR A 222 -13.38 -19.02 3.84
CA THR A 222 -13.44 -19.24 5.30
C THR A 222 -14.85 -19.19 5.88
N GLY A 223 -15.81 -18.58 5.16
CA GLY A 223 -17.17 -18.36 5.63
C GLY A 223 -17.28 -17.41 6.83
N ARG A 224 -16.22 -16.66 7.14
CA ARG A 224 -16.15 -15.72 8.27
C ARG A 224 -15.23 -14.54 7.95
N HIS A 225 -15.21 -13.56 8.85
CA HIS A 225 -14.23 -12.48 8.79
C HIS A 225 -12.81 -13.05 8.96
N SER A 226 -11.97 -12.89 7.94
CA SER A 226 -10.55 -13.22 7.98
C SER A 226 -9.78 -12.27 7.07
N ASP A 227 -8.64 -11.81 7.57
CA ASP A 227 -7.66 -11.03 6.79
C ASP A 227 -6.34 -11.80 6.66
N ARG A 228 -6.23 -13.00 7.23
CA ARG A 228 -5.00 -13.81 7.22
C ARG A 228 -5.11 -14.98 6.27
N LEU A 229 -4.25 -14.99 5.26
CA LEU A 229 -4.14 -16.07 4.29
C LEU A 229 -3.23 -17.17 4.84
N VAL A 230 -3.79 -18.08 5.63
CA VAL A 230 -3.07 -19.29 6.06
C VAL A 230 -2.95 -20.29 4.91
N ALA A 231 -1.90 -21.13 4.96
CA ALA A 231 -1.59 -22.08 3.89
C ALA A 231 -2.75 -23.01 3.53
N ASP A 232 -3.53 -23.45 4.53
CA ASP A 232 -4.66 -24.36 4.38
C ASP A 232 -5.74 -23.85 3.42
N TYR A 233 -5.95 -22.53 3.36
CA TYR A 233 -6.94 -21.92 2.46
C TYR A 233 -6.39 -21.63 1.06
N GLY A 234 -5.07 -21.73 0.85
CA GLY A 234 -4.41 -21.27 -0.37
C GLY A 234 -4.94 -21.92 -1.65
N ALA A 235 -5.21 -23.23 -1.62
CA ALA A 235 -5.69 -23.97 -2.80
C ALA A 235 -7.09 -23.53 -3.22
N GLU A 236 -8.03 -23.41 -2.27
CA GLU A 236 -9.39 -22.99 -2.56
C GLU A 236 -9.46 -21.50 -2.95
N VAL A 237 -8.66 -20.65 -2.30
CA VAL A 237 -8.56 -19.22 -2.67
C VAL A 237 -8.01 -19.07 -4.09
N ALA A 238 -6.98 -19.83 -4.48
CA ALA A 238 -6.45 -19.81 -5.84
C ALA A 238 -7.52 -20.22 -6.86
N GLN A 239 -8.24 -21.31 -6.60
CA GLN A 239 -9.33 -21.78 -7.45
C GLN A 239 -10.43 -20.73 -7.60
N ARG A 240 -10.85 -20.08 -6.50
CA ARG A 240 -11.87 -19.02 -6.50
C ARG A 240 -11.45 -17.78 -7.28
N LEU A 241 -10.15 -17.49 -7.35
CA LEU A 241 -9.59 -16.40 -8.15
C LEU A 241 -9.31 -16.79 -9.60
N GLY A 242 -9.57 -18.05 -9.99
CA GLY A 242 -9.26 -18.56 -11.32
C GLY A 242 -7.75 -18.68 -11.60
N LEU A 243 -6.95 -18.80 -10.55
CA LEU A 243 -5.50 -18.98 -10.64
C LEU A 243 -5.17 -20.48 -10.77
N PRO A 244 -4.10 -20.84 -11.52
CA PRO A 244 -3.79 -22.23 -11.81
C PRO A 244 -3.41 -23.03 -10.56
N ASP A 245 -2.73 -22.39 -9.59
CA ASP A 245 -2.25 -23.04 -8.38
C ASP A 245 -1.99 -22.04 -7.24
N VAL A 246 -1.57 -22.56 -6.09
CA VAL A 246 -1.17 -21.79 -4.91
C VAL A 246 0.04 -20.91 -5.18
N GLN A 247 0.92 -21.29 -6.10
CA GLN A 247 2.11 -20.51 -6.43
C GLN A 247 1.74 -19.23 -7.17
N ALA A 248 0.79 -19.30 -8.12
CA ALA A 248 0.23 -18.14 -8.78
C ALA A 248 -0.51 -17.21 -7.79
N LEU A 249 -1.24 -17.77 -6.82
CA LEU A 249 -1.82 -16.99 -5.73
C LEU A 249 -0.74 -16.25 -4.93
N ARG A 250 0.32 -16.96 -4.51
CA ARG A 250 1.44 -16.35 -3.78
C ARG A 250 2.09 -15.25 -4.60
N SER A 251 2.41 -15.49 -5.86
CA SER A 251 2.99 -14.48 -6.74
C SER A 251 2.10 -13.24 -6.87
N ARG A 252 0.77 -13.40 -6.95
CA ARG A 252 -0.18 -12.28 -6.98
C ARG A 252 -0.21 -11.52 -5.65
N VAL A 253 -0.24 -12.22 -4.51
CA VAL A 253 -0.20 -11.62 -3.17
C VAL A 253 1.09 -10.83 -2.96
N VAL A 254 2.23 -11.42 -3.31
CA VAL A 254 3.56 -10.80 -3.19
C VAL A 254 3.66 -9.58 -4.10
N SER A 255 3.29 -9.70 -5.38
CA SER A 255 3.42 -8.58 -6.32
C SER A 255 2.54 -7.39 -5.94
N THR A 256 1.27 -7.64 -5.58
CA THR A 256 0.35 -6.60 -5.11
C THR A 256 0.85 -5.98 -3.81
N GLY A 257 1.31 -6.81 -2.85
CA GLY A 257 1.86 -6.34 -1.58
C GLY A 257 3.10 -5.47 -1.73
N ARG A 258 4.08 -5.92 -2.53
CA ARG A 258 5.31 -5.16 -2.81
C ARG A 258 5.00 -3.81 -3.45
N ALA A 259 4.09 -3.77 -4.42
CA ALA A 259 3.72 -2.52 -5.07
C ALA A 259 3.02 -1.53 -4.12
N ILE A 260 2.11 -2.00 -3.25
CA ILE A 260 1.48 -1.15 -2.22
C ILE A 260 2.51 -0.66 -1.20
N ALA A 261 3.39 -1.56 -0.75
CA ALA A 261 4.46 -1.26 0.20
C ALA A 261 5.44 -0.22 -0.35
N HIS A 262 5.80 -0.34 -1.64
CA HIS A 262 6.63 0.62 -2.35
C HIS A 262 5.98 2.01 -2.37
N LEU A 263 4.73 2.12 -2.82
CA LEU A 263 3.98 3.39 -2.82
C LEU A 263 3.86 3.99 -1.41
N ALA A 264 3.58 3.17 -0.40
CA ALA A 264 3.46 3.62 0.98
C ALA A 264 4.81 4.14 1.53
N SER A 265 5.90 3.45 1.22
CA SER A 265 7.26 3.84 1.62
C SER A 265 7.70 5.13 0.94
N VAL A 266 7.46 5.28 -0.36
CA VAL A 266 7.70 6.53 -1.10
C VAL A 266 6.87 7.67 -0.49
N SER A 267 5.59 7.44 -0.25
CA SER A 267 4.69 8.45 0.33
C SER A 267 5.14 8.91 1.71
N LEU A 268 5.57 8.00 2.60
CA LEU A 268 6.10 8.39 3.91
C LEU A 268 7.43 9.13 3.82
N ARG A 269 8.29 8.80 2.84
CA ARG A 269 9.53 9.57 2.61
C ARG A 269 9.22 11.01 2.19
N ASP A 270 8.23 11.22 1.34
CA ASP A 270 7.78 12.56 0.96
C ASP A 270 7.21 13.34 2.17
N VAL A 271 6.49 12.65 3.05
CA VAL A 271 6.05 13.21 4.34
C VAL A 271 7.24 13.61 5.21
N ASP A 272 8.24 12.75 5.39
CA ASP A 272 9.43 13.05 6.19
C ASP A 272 10.18 14.26 5.64
N TRP A 273 10.32 14.34 4.31
CA TRP A 273 10.95 15.46 3.64
C TRP A 273 10.18 16.78 3.83
N LEU A 274 8.84 16.73 3.77
CA LEU A 274 7.97 17.88 4.00
C LEU A 274 8.10 18.41 5.44
N LEU A 275 8.18 17.50 6.41
CA LEU A 275 8.20 17.82 7.84
C LEU A 275 9.59 18.26 8.32
N THR A 276 10.64 17.64 7.81
CA THR A 276 12.03 17.90 8.20
C THR A 276 12.91 18.13 6.96
N PRO A 277 12.69 19.23 6.22
CA PRO A 277 13.59 19.56 5.13
C PRO A 277 14.99 19.84 5.70
N PRO A 278 16.08 19.35 5.08
CA PRO A 278 17.43 19.63 5.52
C PRO A 278 17.67 21.14 5.55
N ARG A 279 18.29 21.60 6.63
CA ARG A 279 18.58 23.02 6.85
C ARG A 279 19.42 23.55 5.69
N ALA A 280 18.90 24.56 4.98
CA ALA A 280 19.67 25.29 3.98
C ALA A 280 20.72 26.16 4.68
N SER A 281 21.97 25.71 4.71
CA SER A 281 23.11 26.55 5.05
C SER A 281 23.59 27.28 3.79
N GLY A 282 23.17 28.54 3.61
CA GLY A 282 23.69 29.44 2.56
C GLY A 282 22.64 29.97 1.57
N PRO A 283 23.00 30.97 0.74
CA PRO A 283 22.08 31.60 -0.19
C PRO A 283 21.71 30.62 -1.32
N ARG A 284 20.40 30.35 -1.47
CA ARG A 284 19.74 29.61 -2.57
C ARG A 284 20.55 28.42 -3.12
N ARG A 285 20.55 27.30 -2.38
CA ARG A 285 20.97 26.00 -2.92
C ARG A 285 20.12 25.70 -4.18
N PRO A 286 20.72 25.25 -5.30
CA PRO A 286 19.95 24.93 -6.49
C PRO A 286 18.89 23.87 -6.15
N LEU A 287 17.69 24.03 -6.73
CA LEU A 287 16.58 23.08 -6.55
C LEU A 287 16.98 21.65 -6.97
N LEU A 288 17.95 21.56 -7.88
CA LEU A 288 18.51 20.34 -8.45
C LEU A 288 20.04 20.35 -8.29
N GLU A 289 20.58 19.46 -7.48
CA GLU A 289 22.03 19.34 -7.25
C GLU A 289 22.62 18.30 -8.21
N SER A 290 23.40 18.74 -9.20
CA SER A 290 24.04 17.82 -10.17
C SER A 290 25.01 16.87 -9.45
N ILE A 291 24.82 15.56 -9.64
CA ILE A 291 25.71 14.52 -9.08
C ILE A 291 26.76 14.12 -10.11
N THR A 292 26.30 13.78 -11.32
CA THR A 292 27.12 13.32 -12.47
C THR A 292 26.32 13.58 -13.75
N PRO A 293 26.89 13.57 -14.97
CA PRO A 293 26.13 13.85 -16.18
C PRO A 293 24.86 12.99 -16.30
N GLY A 294 23.71 13.65 -16.50
CA GLY A 294 22.39 13.00 -16.57
C GLY A 294 21.72 12.71 -15.22
N ILE A 295 22.41 12.89 -14.08
CA ILE A 295 21.89 12.50 -12.75
C ILE A 295 22.04 13.65 -11.75
N ALA A 296 20.98 13.91 -10.99
CA ALA A 296 20.97 14.95 -9.96
C ALA A 296 20.23 14.49 -8.70
N ALA A 297 20.39 15.24 -7.60
CA ALA A 297 19.60 15.10 -6.39
C ALA A 297 18.51 16.18 -6.32
N HIS A 298 17.30 15.77 -5.98
CA HIS A 298 16.17 16.64 -5.70
C HIS A 298 15.35 16.05 -4.55
N ARG A 299 15.05 16.85 -3.52
CA ARG A 299 14.21 16.45 -2.37
C ARG A 299 14.61 15.13 -1.68
N GLY A 300 15.92 14.90 -1.52
CA GLY A 300 16.43 13.67 -0.91
C GLY A 300 16.34 12.43 -1.83
N GLN A 301 16.04 12.62 -3.11
CA GLN A 301 15.96 11.55 -4.10
C GLN A 301 16.92 11.82 -5.26
N VAL A 302 17.37 10.75 -5.92
CA VAL A 302 18.06 10.84 -7.20
C VAL A 302 17.04 10.94 -8.31
N VAL A 303 17.22 11.92 -9.18
CA VAL A 303 16.40 12.20 -10.35
C VAL A 303 17.26 12.23 -11.61
N LEU A 304 16.62 12.03 -12.76
CA LEU A 304 17.25 12.26 -14.06
C LEU A 304 17.20 13.75 -14.40
N SER A 305 18.33 14.31 -14.82
CA SER A 305 18.38 15.70 -15.30
C SER A 305 17.91 15.81 -16.76
N GLU A 306 17.75 17.03 -17.27
CA GLU A 306 17.38 17.27 -18.67
C GLU A 306 18.39 16.68 -19.67
N ARG A 307 19.65 16.53 -19.27
CA ARG A 307 20.72 15.94 -20.08
C ARG A 307 20.71 14.41 -20.07
N ALA A 308 19.84 13.78 -19.28
CA ALA A 308 19.70 12.35 -19.24
C ALA A 308 19.10 11.83 -20.55
N ALA A 309 19.80 10.91 -21.21
CA ALA A 309 19.32 10.22 -22.42
C ALA A 309 19.46 8.69 -22.24
N PRO A 310 18.55 8.04 -21.49
CA PRO A 310 18.61 6.59 -21.26
C PRO A 310 18.65 5.77 -22.56
N GLN A 311 18.02 6.29 -23.62
CA GLN A 311 17.98 5.71 -24.95
C GLN A 311 19.29 5.82 -25.75
N GLN A 312 20.30 6.51 -25.22
CA GLN A 312 21.63 6.67 -25.81
C GLN A 312 22.75 6.25 -24.86
N ASP A 313 22.41 5.91 -23.61
CA ASP A 313 23.37 5.70 -22.52
C ASP A 313 22.97 4.47 -21.69
N PRO A 314 23.40 3.26 -22.12
CA PRO A 314 23.07 2.00 -21.44
C PRO A 314 23.50 1.94 -19.97
N GLN A 315 24.48 2.74 -19.55
CA GLN A 315 25.01 2.75 -18.18
C GLN A 315 24.29 3.73 -17.25
N LEU A 316 23.40 4.58 -17.77
CA LEU A 316 22.73 5.62 -16.99
C LEU A 316 21.96 5.06 -15.79
N ALA A 317 21.27 3.93 -15.99
CA ALA A 317 20.50 3.31 -14.93
C ALA A 317 21.40 2.82 -13.77
N LEU A 318 22.53 2.17 -14.07
CA LEU A 318 23.52 1.74 -13.07
C LEU A 318 24.17 2.94 -12.38
N ARG A 319 24.48 4.02 -13.12
CA ARG A 319 25.00 5.25 -12.51
C ARG A 319 23.99 5.88 -11.56
N ALA A 320 22.71 5.92 -11.92
CA ALA A 320 21.66 6.47 -11.06
C ALA A 320 21.49 5.61 -9.80
N ALA A 321 21.49 4.29 -9.95
CA ALA A 321 21.39 3.33 -8.86
C ALA A 321 22.56 3.45 -7.88
N ALA A 322 23.80 3.40 -8.40
CA ALA A 322 25.01 3.54 -7.59
C ALA A 322 25.09 4.91 -6.90
N ALA A 323 24.68 5.98 -7.58
CA ALA A 323 24.64 7.33 -7.01
C ALA A 323 23.62 7.46 -5.87
N ALA A 324 22.43 6.88 -6.04
CA ALA A 324 21.39 6.88 -5.02
C ALA A 324 21.86 6.12 -3.77
N ALA A 325 22.18 4.85 -3.96
CA ALA A 325 22.54 3.94 -2.89
C ALA A 325 23.80 4.39 -2.12
N SER A 326 24.86 4.82 -2.82
CA SER A 326 26.11 5.27 -2.16
C SER A 326 25.96 6.56 -1.35
N ARG A 327 24.92 7.35 -1.61
CA ARG A 327 24.62 8.60 -0.88
C ARG A 327 23.54 8.41 0.18
N GLY A 328 23.03 7.19 0.36
CA GLY A 328 21.87 6.93 1.22
C GLY A 328 20.60 7.64 0.72
N LEU A 329 20.52 7.93 -0.57
CA LEU A 329 19.34 8.49 -1.22
C LEU A 329 18.54 7.37 -1.89
N VAL A 330 17.25 7.61 -2.11
CA VAL A 330 16.40 6.73 -2.93
C VAL A 330 16.37 7.20 -4.38
N LEU A 331 15.98 6.33 -5.30
CA LEU A 331 15.73 6.69 -6.69
C LEU A 331 14.27 7.19 -6.82
N ALA A 332 14.06 8.34 -7.45
CA ALA A 332 12.72 8.84 -7.69
C ALA A 332 11.96 7.90 -8.65
N ASP A 333 10.68 7.66 -8.37
CA ASP A 333 9.84 6.78 -9.21
C ASP A 333 9.72 7.28 -10.64
N SER A 334 9.66 8.59 -10.87
CA SER A 334 9.67 9.17 -12.22
C SER A 334 10.98 8.89 -12.96
N ALA A 335 12.12 8.87 -12.26
CA ALA A 335 13.42 8.49 -12.81
C ALA A 335 13.47 6.99 -13.12
N ALA A 336 13.07 6.15 -12.17
CA ALA A 336 13.04 4.69 -12.34
C ALA A 336 12.09 4.27 -13.49
N ALA A 337 10.90 4.85 -13.56
CA ALA A 337 9.94 4.62 -14.64
C ALA A 337 10.48 5.04 -16.01
N ARG A 338 11.19 6.18 -16.08
CA ARG A 338 11.83 6.63 -17.32
C ARG A 338 12.97 5.69 -17.74
N LEU A 339 13.82 5.27 -16.80
CA LEU A 339 14.87 4.28 -17.04
C LEU A 339 14.27 2.95 -17.54
N GLY A 340 13.22 2.43 -16.89
CA GLY A 340 12.59 1.17 -17.28
C GLY A 340 12.02 1.17 -18.69
N ARG A 341 11.51 2.31 -19.17
CA ARG A 341 10.97 2.46 -20.53
C ARG A 341 12.03 2.73 -21.60
N GLU A 342 13.07 3.49 -21.27
CA GLU A 342 13.98 4.08 -22.26
C GLU A 342 15.39 3.47 -22.24
N SER A 343 15.77 2.74 -21.18
CA SER A 343 17.13 2.18 -21.06
C SER A 343 17.38 1.09 -22.10
N LEU A 344 18.54 1.21 -22.76
CA LEU A 344 19.08 0.18 -23.63
C LEU A 344 19.74 -0.94 -22.81
N PRO A 345 19.77 -2.19 -23.33
CA PRO A 345 20.58 -3.24 -22.75
C PRO A 345 22.07 -2.87 -22.80
N LEU A 346 22.81 -3.34 -21.80
CA LEU A 346 24.27 -3.20 -21.79
C LEU A 346 24.89 -4.07 -22.89
N PRO A 347 26.01 -3.65 -23.50
CA PRO A 347 26.78 -4.51 -24.40
C PRO A 347 27.22 -5.80 -23.71
N GLU A 348 27.34 -6.88 -24.48
CA GLU A 348 27.94 -8.14 -24.02
C GLU A 348 29.33 -8.33 -24.67
N PRO A 349 30.42 -8.45 -23.88
CA PRO A 349 30.45 -8.41 -22.42
C PRO A 349 30.23 -6.99 -21.86
N TRP A 350 29.75 -6.91 -20.61
CA TRP A 350 29.52 -5.63 -19.95
C TRP A 350 30.83 -4.83 -19.84
N PRO A 351 30.80 -3.51 -20.16
CA PRO A 351 31.95 -2.63 -19.98
C PRO A 351 32.49 -2.66 -18.54
N GLN A 352 33.78 -2.41 -18.36
CA GLN A 352 34.41 -2.39 -17.03
C GLN A 352 33.70 -1.42 -16.08
N ASP A 353 33.46 -0.18 -16.51
CA ASP A 353 32.79 0.85 -15.72
C ASP A 353 31.38 0.41 -15.27
N ALA A 354 30.65 -0.31 -16.12
CA ALA A 354 29.32 -0.83 -15.77
C ALA A 354 29.40 -1.88 -14.66
N ARG A 355 30.39 -2.79 -14.72
CA ARG A 355 30.62 -3.79 -13.66
C ARG A 355 31.04 -3.13 -12.35
N GLU A 356 31.89 -2.11 -12.40
CA GLU A 356 32.29 -1.34 -11.21
C GLU A 356 31.10 -0.60 -10.57
N LEU A 357 30.22 -0.02 -11.39
CA LEU A 357 28.98 0.60 -10.93
C LEU A 357 28.03 -0.40 -10.28
N LEU A 358 27.87 -1.60 -10.87
CA LEU A 358 27.07 -2.66 -10.29
C LEU A 358 27.62 -3.08 -8.93
N VAL A 359 28.93 -3.38 -8.83
CA VAL A 359 29.59 -3.76 -7.56
C VAL A 359 29.41 -2.68 -6.50
N ARG A 360 29.60 -1.41 -6.86
CA ARG A 360 29.37 -0.28 -5.96
C ARG A 360 27.92 -0.19 -5.51
N PHE A 361 26.97 -0.42 -6.41
CA PHE A 361 25.55 -0.39 -6.11
C PHE A 361 25.17 -1.51 -5.13
N ILE A 362 25.48 -2.77 -5.45
CA ILE A 362 25.11 -3.92 -4.60
C ILE A 362 25.93 -3.99 -3.30
N GLY A 363 27.10 -3.36 -3.25
CA GLY A 363 27.93 -3.22 -2.04
C GLY A 363 27.54 -2.06 -1.12
N SER A 364 26.45 -1.34 -1.39
CA SER A 364 26.05 -0.14 -0.64
C SER A 364 25.43 -0.39 0.73
N GLY A 365 25.17 -1.66 1.10
CA GLY A 365 24.51 -2.02 2.35
C GLY A 365 23.01 -1.73 2.31
N PRO A 366 22.37 -1.35 3.45
CA PRO A 366 20.91 -1.20 3.53
C PRO A 366 20.23 -0.33 2.44
N PRO A 367 20.83 0.80 1.97
CA PRO A 367 20.26 1.60 0.87
C PRO A 367 20.01 0.83 -0.44
N LEU A 368 20.68 -0.31 -0.64
CA LEU A 368 20.45 -1.18 -1.80
C LEU A 368 18.97 -1.57 -1.95
N ILE A 369 18.29 -1.88 -0.84
CA ILE A 369 16.95 -2.47 -0.86
C ILE A 369 15.96 -1.52 -1.53
N ASP A 370 15.91 -0.27 -1.09
CA ASP A 370 14.96 0.72 -1.61
C ASP A 370 15.23 1.04 -3.08
N VAL A 371 16.50 1.19 -3.46
CA VAL A 371 16.88 1.54 -4.83
C VAL A 371 16.62 0.36 -5.77
N TRP A 372 16.95 -0.86 -5.34
CA TRP A 372 16.66 -2.08 -6.11
C TRP A 372 15.15 -2.30 -6.26
N GLU A 373 14.37 -2.08 -5.19
CA GLU A 373 12.91 -2.18 -5.24
C GLU A 373 12.32 -1.21 -6.28
N SER A 374 12.70 0.08 -6.25
CA SER A 374 12.28 1.04 -7.28
C SER A 374 12.63 0.58 -8.69
N LEU A 375 13.85 0.09 -8.91
CA LEU A 375 14.30 -0.38 -10.23
C LEU A 375 13.55 -1.64 -10.68
N ASP A 376 13.27 -2.55 -9.76
CA ASP A 376 12.55 -3.80 -10.00
C ASP A 376 11.08 -3.55 -10.37
N GLN A 377 10.41 -2.65 -9.64
CA GLN A 377 9.01 -2.26 -9.89
C GLN A 377 8.81 -1.68 -11.31
N TYR A 378 9.82 -0.97 -11.84
CA TYR A 378 9.78 -0.39 -13.18
C TYR A 378 10.51 -1.25 -14.23
N GLY A 379 10.90 -2.47 -13.91
CA GLY A 379 11.45 -3.44 -14.86
C GLY A 379 12.88 -3.14 -15.35
N VAL A 380 13.62 -2.23 -14.69
CA VAL A 380 15.01 -1.95 -15.06
C VAL A 380 15.89 -3.17 -14.80
N VAL A 381 15.63 -3.90 -13.72
CA VAL A 381 16.38 -5.13 -13.36
C VAL A 381 16.24 -6.20 -14.44
N ASP A 382 15.10 -6.29 -15.13
CA ASP A 382 14.87 -7.26 -16.21
C ASP A 382 15.82 -7.05 -17.40
N VAL A 383 16.29 -5.81 -17.61
CA VAL A 383 17.23 -5.46 -18.68
C VAL A 383 18.64 -5.90 -18.32
N TRP A 384 18.97 -5.90 -17.03
CA TRP A 384 20.29 -6.29 -16.52
C TRP A 384 20.43 -7.79 -16.32
N LEU A 385 19.40 -8.42 -15.79
CA LEU A 385 19.41 -9.82 -15.40
C LEU A 385 18.06 -10.44 -15.82
N PRO A 386 17.90 -10.88 -17.08
CA PRO A 386 16.64 -11.44 -17.58
C PRO A 386 16.13 -12.63 -16.74
N GLU A 387 17.03 -13.41 -16.17
CA GLU A 387 16.76 -14.54 -15.27
C GLU A 387 16.10 -14.12 -13.96
N TRP A 388 16.20 -12.83 -13.59
CA TRP A 388 15.55 -12.28 -12.41
C TRP A 388 14.04 -12.53 -12.40
N ARG A 389 13.39 -12.53 -13.57
CA ARG A 389 11.96 -12.82 -13.71
C ARG A 389 11.55 -14.17 -13.13
N GLN A 390 12.46 -15.14 -13.09
CA GLN A 390 12.17 -16.50 -12.62
C GLN A 390 12.23 -16.60 -11.11
N VAL A 391 13.12 -15.83 -10.48
CA VAL A 391 13.26 -15.76 -9.02
C VAL A 391 12.36 -14.68 -8.39
N ARG A 392 11.84 -13.74 -9.21
CA ARG A 392 10.91 -12.70 -8.76
C ARG A 392 9.65 -13.31 -8.14
N HIS A 393 9.35 -12.89 -6.92
CA HIS A 393 8.23 -13.37 -6.10
C HIS A 393 8.24 -14.88 -5.79
N LEU A 394 9.35 -15.57 -6.08
CA LEU A 394 9.45 -17.00 -5.84
C LEU A 394 9.52 -17.26 -4.34
N ALA A 395 8.56 -18.05 -3.84
CA ALA A 395 8.51 -18.43 -2.44
C ALA A 395 9.73 -19.29 -2.08
N PRO A 396 10.29 -19.14 -0.88
CA PRO A 396 11.40 -19.99 -0.48
C PRO A 396 10.95 -21.45 -0.32
N GLN A 397 11.86 -22.38 -0.62
CA GLN A 397 11.60 -23.82 -0.49
C GLN A 397 11.64 -24.33 0.96
N SER A 398 12.19 -23.55 1.89
CA SER A 398 12.35 -23.94 3.30
C SER A 398 11.76 -22.89 4.24
N ALA A 399 11.14 -23.38 5.32
CA ALA A 399 10.44 -22.57 6.32
C ALA A 399 11.35 -21.61 7.12
N VAL A 400 12.66 -21.79 7.08
CA VAL A 400 13.62 -20.89 7.74
C VAL A 400 13.93 -19.63 6.95
N HIS A 401 13.61 -19.61 5.64
CA HIS A 401 13.81 -18.42 4.82
C HIS A 401 12.64 -17.47 5.01
N ARG A 402 12.96 -16.25 5.42
CA ARG A 402 11.99 -15.17 5.60
C ARG A 402 11.55 -14.52 4.29
N PHE A 403 12.44 -14.44 3.31
CA PHE A 403 12.23 -13.65 2.10
C PHE A 403 11.91 -14.54 0.90
N THR A 404 11.20 -13.97 -0.08
CA THR A 404 11.18 -14.51 -1.45
C THR A 404 12.59 -14.52 -2.03
N VAL A 405 12.85 -15.38 -3.01
CA VAL A 405 14.21 -15.62 -3.52
C VAL A 405 14.85 -14.31 -4.03
N ASP A 406 14.16 -13.53 -4.85
CA ASP A 406 14.57 -12.19 -5.27
C ASP A 406 14.98 -11.27 -4.10
N ARG A 407 14.13 -11.13 -3.09
CA ARG A 407 14.43 -10.27 -1.93
C ARG A 407 15.58 -10.83 -1.09
N HIS A 408 15.69 -12.15 -0.99
CA HIS A 408 16.80 -12.86 -0.33
C HIS A 408 18.13 -12.58 -1.01
N LEU A 409 18.20 -12.60 -2.35
CA LEU A 409 19.42 -12.26 -3.10
C LEU A 409 19.89 -10.83 -2.77
N VAL A 410 18.97 -9.87 -2.80
CA VAL A 410 19.25 -8.48 -2.41
C VAL A 410 19.65 -8.37 -0.93
N GLN A 411 18.97 -9.08 -0.03
CA GLN A 411 19.31 -9.06 1.39
C GLN A 411 20.70 -9.65 1.64
N THR A 412 21.06 -10.71 0.93
CA THR A 412 22.37 -11.36 1.07
C THR A 412 23.48 -10.38 0.73
N CYS A 413 23.31 -9.56 -0.33
CA CYS A 413 24.23 -8.46 -0.64
C CYS A 413 24.37 -7.45 0.51
N VAL A 414 23.27 -7.10 1.18
CA VAL A 414 23.29 -6.20 2.35
C VAL A 414 24.07 -6.80 3.51
N GLU A 415 23.85 -8.08 3.84
CA GLU A 415 24.53 -8.74 4.95
C GLU A 415 26.05 -8.85 4.70
N VAL A 416 26.45 -9.27 3.50
CA VAL A 416 27.88 -9.42 3.16
C VAL A 416 28.60 -8.08 3.01
N ALA A 417 27.89 -6.97 2.81
CA ALA A 417 28.48 -5.63 2.71
C ALA A 417 29.34 -5.27 3.94
N SER A 418 29.00 -5.80 5.12
CA SER A 418 29.76 -5.62 6.36
C SER A 418 31.10 -6.37 6.40
N ALA A 419 31.25 -7.40 5.56
CA ALA A 419 32.42 -8.30 5.51
C ALA A 419 33.36 -8.01 4.33
N LEU A 420 33.07 -7.00 3.49
CA LEU A 420 33.85 -6.73 2.28
C LEU A 420 35.33 -6.43 2.55
N SER A 421 35.65 -5.82 3.69
CA SER A 421 37.02 -5.53 4.10
C SER A 421 37.81 -6.77 4.54
N GLN A 422 37.14 -7.90 4.75
CA GLN A 422 37.74 -9.14 5.27
C GLN A 422 38.12 -10.13 4.15
N VAL A 423 37.82 -9.79 2.89
CA VAL A 423 38.05 -10.68 1.73
C VAL A 423 38.93 -10.02 0.68
N ARG A 424 39.71 -10.84 -0.04
CA ARG A 424 40.59 -10.36 -1.13
C ARG A 424 39.83 -9.91 -2.38
N ARG A 425 38.63 -10.44 -2.60
CA ARG A 425 37.78 -10.19 -3.79
C ARG A 425 36.36 -9.82 -3.36
N PRO A 426 36.15 -8.62 -2.82
CA PRO A 426 34.83 -8.15 -2.38
C PRO A 426 33.83 -8.07 -3.54
N ASP A 427 34.32 -7.80 -4.75
CA ASP A 427 33.55 -7.82 -5.99
C ASP A 427 32.95 -9.20 -6.27
N LEU A 428 33.74 -10.28 -6.16
CA LEU A 428 33.25 -11.64 -6.36
C LEU A 428 32.32 -12.09 -5.24
N LEU A 429 32.56 -11.68 -3.99
CA LEU A 429 31.65 -12.00 -2.88
C LEU A 429 30.26 -11.38 -3.11
N LEU A 430 30.20 -10.13 -3.59
CA LEU A 430 28.95 -9.46 -3.89
C LEU A 430 28.21 -10.07 -5.08
N LEU A 431 28.92 -10.40 -6.15
CA LEU A 431 28.32 -11.07 -7.30
C LEU A 431 27.82 -12.48 -6.92
N ALA A 432 28.61 -13.24 -6.16
CA ALA A 432 28.18 -14.53 -5.64
C ALA A 432 26.95 -14.38 -4.74
N ALA A 433 26.90 -13.39 -3.85
CA ALA A 433 25.74 -13.12 -3.01
C ALA A 433 24.46 -12.86 -3.85
N LEU A 434 24.58 -12.02 -4.88
CA LEU A 434 23.46 -11.68 -5.77
C LEU A 434 22.99 -12.85 -6.63
N LEU A 435 23.88 -13.76 -7.01
CA LEU A 435 23.60 -14.79 -8.03
C LEU A 435 23.53 -16.22 -7.48
N HIS A 436 23.89 -16.48 -6.22
CA HIS A 436 24.01 -17.85 -5.69
C HIS A 436 22.74 -18.70 -5.85
N ASP A 437 21.57 -18.05 -5.81
CA ASP A 437 20.26 -18.69 -5.89
C ASP A 437 19.52 -18.38 -7.21
N ILE A 438 20.19 -17.79 -8.21
CA ILE A 438 19.56 -17.33 -9.46
C ILE A 438 18.98 -18.49 -10.29
N GLY A 439 19.50 -19.71 -10.11
CA GLY A 439 18.99 -20.91 -10.77
C GLY A 439 17.68 -21.44 -10.17
N LYS A 440 17.19 -20.89 -9.04
CA LYS A 440 15.93 -21.34 -8.44
C LYS A 440 14.74 -21.04 -9.35
N GLY A 441 13.76 -21.94 -9.34
CA GLY A 441 12.58 -21.86 -10.20
C GLY A 441 12.72 -22.59 -11.54
N LYS A 442 13.93 -23.03 -11.90
CA LYS A 442 14.16 -23.98 -13.01
C LYS A 442 14.22 -25.44 -12.51
N PRO A 443 13.89 -26.42 -13.36
CA PRO A 443 14.09 -27.84 -13.02
C PRO A 443 15.57 -28.18 -12.86
N GLY A 444 15.90 -29.01 -11.86
CA GLY A 444 17.27 -29.46 -11.56
C GLY A 444 17.84 -28.87 -10.28
N ASP A 445 19.13 -29.13 -10.01
CA ASP A 445 19.84 -28.48 -8.91
C ASP A 445 20.08 -27.01 -9.26
N HIS A 446 19.56 -26.11 -8.43
CA HIS A 446 19.67 -24.66 -8.64
C HIS A 446 21.13 -24.15 -8.73
N SER A 447 22.08 -24.83 -8.09
CA SER A 447 23.50 -24.46 -8.17
C SER A 447 24.08 -24.83 -9.54
N GLU A 448 23.77 -26.03 -10.05
CA GLU A 448 24.20 -26.47 -11.39
C GLU A 448 23.55 -25.62 -12.48
N VAL A 449 22.26 -25.33 -12.35
CA VAL A 449 21.49 -24.51 -13.29
C VAL A 449 21.89 -23.03 -13.22
N GLY A 450 22.28 -22.56 -12.03
CA GLY A 450 22.76 -21.19 -11.79
C GLY A 450 24.17 -20.94 -12.34
N THR A 451 25.04 -21.95 -12.35
CA THR A 451 26.44 -21.83 -12.81
C THR A 451 26.62 -21.22 -14.21
N PRO A 452 25.87 -21.61 -15.27
CA PRO A 452 26.00 -20.97 -16.58
C PRO A 452 25.33 -19.59 -16.68
N ILE A 453 24.49 -19.21 -15.70
CA ILE A 453 23.83 -17.90 -15.63
C ILE A 453 24.76 -16.87 -14.95
N ALA A 454 25.47 -17.31 -13.91
CA ALA A 454 26.37 -16.50 -13.09
C ALA A 454 27.77 -16.38 -13.71
#